data_AF-A0A0L6JLP2-F1
#
_entry.id   AF-A0A0L6JLP2-F1
#
_cell.length_a   1.000
_cell.length_b   1.000
_cell.length_c   1.000
_cell.angle_alpha   90.00
_cell.angle_beta   90.00
_cell.angle_gamma   90.00
#
_symmetry.space_group_name_H-M   'P 1'
#
loop_
_entity.id
_entity.type
_entity.pdbx_description
1 polymer ?
#
loop_
_entity_poly.entity_id
_entity_poly.type
_entity_poly.pdbx_seq_one_letter_code
_entity_poly.pdbx_strand_id
1 'polypeptide(L)'
;MDVHDVSIGIEDNWIFYGDSITAGGMAPNGTGTGTFAQMINKIKPGNFPIAEGGSARAILSSHGAANISTWLSVFPGKYVGLTYGTNDAWGNQAGASTYCKNMETMVKAIIAAGKVPVISKIPYSKNQDISKYAPSYNDQIDAIYKDYPAIVKGPDLWTYFQSNPNFRHPNS
;
A
#
# COMPACT_ATOMS: atom_id res chain seq x y z
N MET A 1 -8.99 -27.15 12.41
CA MET A 1 -9.07 -26.90 10.97
C MET A 1 -10.45 -26.32 10.75
N ASP A 2 -10.54 -24.99 10.75
CA ASP A 2 -11.81 -24.28 10.59
C ASP A 2 -11.87 -23.81 9.15
N VAL A 3 -12.83 -24.34 8.40
CA VAL A 3 -13.07 -23.98 7.00
C VAL A 3 -14.02 -22.79 7.04
N HIS A 4 -13.46 -21.59 7.02
CA HIS A 4 -14.26 -20.38 6.84
C HIS A 4 -14.85 -20.37 5.42
N ASP A 5 -16.16 -20.13 5.36
CA ASP A 5 -16.96 -20.07 4.13
C ASP A 5 -16.32 -19.13 3.10
N VAL A 6 -15.81 -19.72 2.03
CA VAL A 6 -15.02 -19.07 0.97
C VAL A 6 -15.89 -18.19 0.07
N SER A 7 -17.22 -18.30 0.15
CA SER A 7 -18.16 -17.56 -0.72
C SER A 7 -18.25 -16.07 -0.36
N ILE A 8 -17.97 -15.71 0.89
CA ILE A 8 -17.83 -14.31 1.36
C ILE A 8 -16.36 -13.84 1.20
N GLY A 9 -15.42 -14.78 1.11
CA GLY A 9 -13.97 -14.54 1.12
C GLY A 9 -13.41 -13.80 -0.09
N ILE A 10 -14.11 -13.77 -1.24
CA ILE A 10 -13.66 -13.06 -2.45
C ILE A 10 -13.97 -11.55 -2.36
N GLU A 11 -15.05 -11.19 -1.67
CA GLU A 11 -15.51 -9.81 -1.49
C GLU A 11 -14.63 -9.02 -0.50
N ASP A 12 -13.91 -9.71 0.40
CA ASP A 12 -12.96 -9.14 1.36
C ASP A 12 -11.55 -9.76 1.19
N ASN A 13 -11.17 -10.04 -0.07
CA ASN A 13 -9.81 -10.44 -0.43
C ASN A 13 -9.00 -9.23 -0.89
N TRP A 14 -7.83 -9.08 -0.27
CA TRP A 14 -6.90 -7.98 -0.42
C TRP A 14 -5.57 -8.47 -1.00
N ILE A 15 -4.99 -7.66 -1.87
CA ILE A 15 -3.58 -7.79 -2.23
C ILE A 15 -2.87 -6.46 -2.01
N PHE A 16 -1.70 -6.48 -1.41
CA PHE A 16 -0.89 -5.29 -1.15
C PHE A 16 0.39 -5.32 -1.99
N TYR A 17 0.49 -4.35 -2.90
CA TYR A 17 1.67 -4.09 -3.71
C TYR A 17 2.40 -2.86 -3.20
N GLY A 18 3.71 -2.99 -3.00
CA GLY A 18 4.53 -1.91 -2.51
C GLY A 18 6.00 -2.29 -2.42
N ASP A 19 6.74 -1.46 -1.70
CA ASP A 19 8.17 -1.65 -1.47
C ASP A 19 8.47 -2.58 -0.26
N SER A 20 9.72 -2.57 0.20
CA SER A 20 10.17 -3.37 1.35
C SER A 20 9.39 -3.11 2.63
N ILE A 21 8.81 -1.92 2.83
CA ILE A 21 7.98 -1.61 4.00
C ILE A 21 6.71 -2.45 3.95
N THR A 22 6.13 -2.60 2.76
CA THR A 22 4.93 -3.42 2.53
C THR A 22 5.24 -4.89 2.70
N ALA A 23 6.39 -5.35 2.17
CA ALA A 23 6.84 -6.72 2.38
C ALA A 23 7.06 -7.05 3.87
N GLY A 24 7.58 -6.10 4.65
CA GLY A 24 7.73 -6.23 6.09
C GLY A 24 6.38 -6.23 6.83
N GLY A 25 5.47 -5.33 6.47
CA GLY A 25 4.13 -5.23 7.07
C GLY A 25 3.21 -6.41 6.76
N MET A 26 3.42 -7.07 5.63
CA MET A 26 2.63 -8.22 5.18
C MET A 26 3.33 -9.58 5.38
N ALA A 27 4.34 -9.65 6.25
CA ALA A 27 5.05 -10.90 6.52
C ALA A 27 4.06 -12.03 6.89
N PRO A 28 4.15 -13.23 6.28
CA PRO A 28 3.19 -14.32 6.50
C PRO A 28 3.07 -14.77 7.97
N ASN A 29 4.16 -14.61 8.74
CA ASN A 29 4.21 -14.92 10.17
C ASN A 29 3.80 -13.73 11.06
N GLY A 30 3.39 -12.61 10.47
CA GLY A 30 3.08 -11.35 11.14
C GLY A 30 4.32 -10.55 11.58
N THR A 31 4.09 -9.40 12.19
CA THR A 31 5.13 -8.45 12.64
C THR A 31 5.31 -8.46 14.17
N GLY A 32 5.11 -9.61 14.82
CA GLY A 32 5.11 -9.73 16.29
C GLY A 32 3.80 -9.33 16.98
N THR A 33 2.90 -8.61 16.29
CA THR A 33 1.55 -8.25 16.76
C THR A 33 0.44 -9.13 16.16
N GLY A 34 0.79 -10.02 15.25
CA GLY A 34 -0.09 -10.88 14.46
C GLY A 34 -0.01 -10.56 12.96
N THR A 35 -0.70 -11.36 12.14
CA THR A 35 -0.91 -11.10 10.70
C THR A 35 -1.95 -10.00 10.49
N PHE A 36 -2.05 -9.45 9.28
CA PHE A 36 -3.09 -8.46 8.93
C PHE A 36 -4.49 -8.92 9.31
N ALA A 37 -4.85 -10.16 8.95
CA ALA A 37 -6.15 -10.75 9.28
C ALA A 37 -6.39 -10.83 10.80
N GLN A 38 -5.37 -11.22 11.57
CA GLN A 38 -5.46 -11.27 13.03
C GLN A 38 -5.60 -9.87 13.65
N MET A 39 -4.94 -8.86 13.10
CA MET A 39 -5.07 -7.48 13.54
C MET A 39 -6.47 -6.93 13.26
N ILE A 40 -7.05 -7.22 12.09
CA ILE A 40 -8.43 -6.84 11.76
C ILE A 40 -9.41 -7.53 12.70
N ASN A 41 -9.25 -8.82 12.95
CA ASN A 41 -10.15 -9.56 13.84
C ASN A 41 -10.14 -9.04 15.28
N LYS A 42 -8.96 -8.61 15.78
CA LYS A 42 -8.85 -7.98 17.12
C LYS A 42 -9.67 -6.71 17.25
N ILE A 43 -9.81 -5.93 16.17
CA ILE A 43 -10.55 -4.67 16.15
C ILE A 43 -12.03 -4.93 15.81
N LYS A 44 -12.29 -5.86 14.91
CA LYS A 44 -13.62 -6.24 14.44
C LYS A 44 -13.78 -7.77 14.53
N PRO A 45 -14.22 -8.28 15.70
CA PRO A 45 -14.40 -9.71 15.91
C PRO A 45 -15.31 -10.32 14.85
N GLY A 46 -14.88 -11.45 14.28
CA GLY A 46 -15.59 -12.16 13.21
C GLY A 46 -15.12 -11.82 11.80
N ASN A 47 -14.32 -10.75 11.62
CA ASN A 47 -13.72 -10.43 10.31
C ASN A 47 -12.29 -10.97 10.21
N PHE A 48 -12.01 -11.76 9.17
CA PHE A 48 -10.69 -12.30 8.84
C PHE A 48 -10.45 -12.14 7.33
N PRO A 49 -10.01 -10.97 6.86
CA PRO A 49 -9.75 -10.76 5.44
C PRO A 49 -8.60 -11.64 4.96
N ILE A 50 -8.73 -12.14 3.73
CA ILE A 50 -7.61 -12.78 3.04
C ILE A 50 -6.71 -11.64 2.53
N ALA A 51 -5.41 -11.72 2.83
CA ALA A 51 -4.45 -10.71 2.41
C ALA A 51 -3.19 -11.35 1.84
N GLU A 52 -2.84 -10.97 0.61
CA GLU A 52 -1.64 -11.39 -0.08
C GLU A 52 -0.60 -10.27 -0.11
N GLY A 53 0.66 -10.61 0.15
CA GLY A 53 1.79 -9.68 0.03
C GLY A 53 2.48 -9.83 -1.33
N GLY A 54 2.23 -8.92 -2.26
CA GLY A 54 2.85 -8.90 -3.59
C GLY A 54 4.13 -8.06 -3.69
N SER A 55 4.77 -7.77 -2.55
CA SER A 55 5.82 -6.74 -2.43
C SER A 55 7.23 -7.35 -2.45
N ALA A 56 8.19 -6.61 -3.01
CA ALA A 56 9.60 -6.99 -3.01
C ALA A 56 10.52 -5.80 -2.70
N ARG A 57 11.77 -6.12 -2.34
CA ARG A 57 12.78 -5.14 -1.90
C ARG A 57 13.13 -4.16 -3.03
N ALA A 58 13.36 -2.89 -2.66
CA ALA A 58 13.79 -1.81 -3.56
C ALA A 58 12.85 -1.53 -4.76
N ILE A 59 11.60 -1.98 -4.71
CA ILE A 59 10.65 -1.73 -5.79
C ILE A 59 10.19 -0.26 -5.79
N LEU A 60 10.31 0.36 -6.97
CA LEU A 60 9.75 1.66 -7.35
C LEU A 60 8.33 1.54 -7.93
N SER A 61 7.59 2.64 -7.94
CA SER A 61 6.26 2.73 -8.60
C SER A 61 6.28 2.35 -10.08
N SER A 62 7.40 2.56 -10.78
CA SER A 62 7.56 2.21 -12.21
C SER A 62 7.44 0.72 -12.47
N HIS A 63 7.96 -0.13 -11.58
CA HIS A 63 7.81 -1.57 -11.70
C HIS A 63 6.36 -1.99 -11.47
N GLY A 64 5.67 -1.36 -10.52
CA GLY A 64 4.24 -1.57 -10.29
C GLY A 64 3.45 -1.24 -11.55
N ALA A 65 3.65 -0.05 -12.11
CA ALA A 65 2.98 0.39 -13.33
C ALA A 65 3.24 -0.54 -14.53
N ALA A 66 4.46 -1.09 -14.66
CA ALA A 66 4.82 -2.00 -15.74
C ALA A 66 4.16 -3.39 -15.65
N ASN A 67 3.77 -3.84 -14.44
CA ASN A 67 3.34 -5.22 -14.21
C ASN A 67 1.90 -5.36 -13.68
N ILE A 68 1.26 -4.26 -13.26
CA ILE A 68 -0.03 -4.29 -12.57
C ILE A 68 -1.11 -5.08 -13.34
N SER A 69 -1.19 -4.91 -14.66
CA SER A 69 -2.18 -5.62 -15.49
C SER A 69 -2.01 -7.14 -15.43
N THR A 70 -0.75 -7.61 -15.47
CA THR A 70 -0.43 -9.04 -15.34
C THR A 70 -0.84 -9.55 -13.97
N TRP A 71 -0.51 -8.82 -12.91
CA TRP A 71 -0.86 -9.24 -11.55
C TRP A 71 -2.36 -9.24 -11.30
N LEU A 72 -3.09 -8.26 -11.82
CA LEU A 72 -4.55 -8.18 -11.69
C LEU A 72 -5.25 -9.34 -12.40
N SER A 73 -4.70 -9.86 -13.50
CA SER A 73 -5.30 -10.97 -14.26
C SER A 73 -5.36 -12.29 -13.47
N VAL A 74 -4.46 -12.47 -12.50
CA VAL A 74 -4.38 -13.66 -11.66
C VAL A 74 -4.91 -13.45 -10.25
N PHE A 75 -5.27 -12.21 -9.88
CA PHE A 75 -5.83 -11.89 -8.57
C PHE A 75 -7.37 -11.90 -8.61
N PRO A 76 -8.05 -12.88 -7.98
CA PRO A 76 -9.50 -12.96 -8.00
C PRO A 76 -10.18 -11.98 -7.02
N GLY A 77 -9.43 -11.39 -6.08
CA GLY A 77 -9.98 -10.54 -5.02
C GLY A 77 -10.39 -9.13 -5.45
N LYS A 78 -10.84 -8.33 -4.48
CA LYS A 78 -11.53 -7.05 -4.70
C LYS A 78 -10.68 -5.82 -4.41
N TYR A 79 -9.91 -5.83 -3.32
CA TYR A 79 -9.17 -4.66 -2.86
C TYR A 79 -7.69 -4.76 -3.22
N VAL A 80 -7.15 -3.70 -3.80
CA VAL A 80 -5.75 -3.63 -4.22
C VAL A 80 -5.06 -2.47 -3.51
N GLY A 81 -4.27 -2.79 -2.50
CA GLY A 81 -3.43 -1.84 -1.79
C GLY A 81 -2.20 -1.44 -2.61
N LEU A 82 -1.99 -0.13 -2.79
CA LEU A 82 -0.79 0.45 -3.38
C LEU A 82 -0.04 1.28 -2.33
N THR A 83 1.15 0.83 -1.99
CA THR A 83 1.99 1.38 -0.91
C THR A 83 3.43 1.59 -1.42
N TYR A 84 3.53 2.30 -2.55
CA TYR A 84 4.79 2.71 -3.18
C TYR A 84 5.15 4.15 -2.85
N GLY A 85 6.42 4.51 -3.05
CA GLY A 85 6.87 5.90 -3.07
C GLY A 85 8.07 6.20 -2.18
N THR A 86 8.36 5.35 -1.19
CA THR A 86 9.53 5.56 -0.33
C THR A 86 10.83 5.53 -1.13
N ASN A 87 11.00 4.49 -1.95
CA ASN A 87 12.17 4.37 -2.84
C ASN A 87 12.15 5.40 -3.96
N ASP A 88 10.96 5.76 -4.47
CA ASP A 88 10.82 6.77 -5.52
C ASP A 88 11.29 8.15 -5.04
N ALA A 89 10.99 8.50 -3.79
CA ALA A 89 11.35 9.77 -3.17
C ALA A 89 12.79 9.83 -2.64
N TRP A 90 13.41 8.68 -2.34
CA TRP A 90 14.72 8.61 -1.70
C TRP A 90 15.80 9.32 -2.53
N GLY A 91 16.26 10.48 -2.07
CA GLY A 91 17.28 11.28 -2.73
C GLY A 91 16.81 11.95 -4.03
N ASN A 92 15.51 11.89 -4.35
CA ASN A 92 15.00 12.22 -5.68
C ASN A 92 13.99 13.37 -5.66
N GLN A 93 14.51 14.57 -5.89
CA GLN A 93 13.72 15.82 -5.91
C GLN A 93 12.77 15.92 -7.12
N ALA A 94 13.13 15.33 -8.27
CA ALA A 94 12.44 15.58 -9.53
C ALA A 94 11.45 14.47 -9.93
N GLY A 95 11.41 13.35 -9.19
CA GLY A 95 10.64 12.17 -9.57
C GLY A 95 9.14 12.22 -9.26
N ALA A 96 8.64 13.23 -8.54
CA ALA A 96 7.24 13.27 -8.08
C ALA A 96 6.24 13.19 -9.25
N SER A 97 6.49 13.88 -10.37
CA SER A 97 5.60 13.81 -11.54
C SER A 97 5.60 12.42 -12.20
N THR A 98 6.77 11.77 -12.29
CA THR A 98 6.87 10.39 -12.80
C THR A 98 6.15 9.41 -11.88
N TYR A 99 6.34 9.55 -10.56
CA TYR A 99 5.62 8.77 -9.56
C TYR A 99 4.10 8.91 -9.72
N CYS A 100 3.61 10.15 -9.87
CA CYS A 100 2.19 10.42 -10.09
C CYS A 100 1.64 9.63 -11.29
N LYS A 101 2.30 9.71 -12.45
CA LYS A 101 1.92 8.97 -13.67
C LYS A 101 1.91 7.45 -13.47
N ASN A 102 2.88 6.92 -12.75
CA ASN A 102 2.95 5.48 -12.45
C ASN A 102 1.77 5.06 -11.55
N MET A 103 1.48 5.83 -10.51
CA MET A 103 0.36 5.57 -9.61
C MET A 103 -0.98 5.68 -10.34
N GLU A 104 -1.18 6.70 -11.19
CA GLU A 104 -2.37 6.81 -12.02
C GLU A 104 -2.54 5.63 -12.98
N THR A 105 -1.44 5.14 -13.57
CA THR A 105 -1.45 3.95 -14.44
C THR A 105 -1.99 2.73 -13.68
N MET A 106 -1.50 2.51 -12.47
CA MET A 106 -1.97 1.41 -11.61
C MET A 106 -3.44 1.59 -11.18
N VAL A 107 -3.82 2.79 -10.75
CA VAL A 107 -5.20 3.12 -10.37
C VAL A 107 -6.18 2.84 -11.51
N LYS A 108 -5.87 3.33 -12.72
CA LYS A 108 -6.70 3.11 -13.91
C LYS A 108 -6.85 1.62 -14.22
N ALA A 109 -5.76 0.85 -14.15
CA ALA A 109 -5.79 -0.59 -14.38
C ALA A 109 -6.67 -1.32 -13.34
N ILE A 110 -6.56 -0.95 -12.06
CA ILE A 110 -7.37 -1.55 -10.98
C ILE A 110 -8.86 -1.26 -11.19
N ILE A 111 -9.21 -0.01 -11.48
CA ILE A 111 -10.60 0.40 -11.75
C ILE A 111 -11.15 -0.33 -12.99
N ALA A 112 -10.36 -0.39 -14.07
CA ALA A 112 -10.75 -1.08 -15.29
C ALA A 112 -10.97 -2.60 -15.08
N ALA A 113 -10.25 -3.20 -14.13
CA ALA A 113 -10.44 -4.59 -13.72
C ALA A 113 -11.65 -4.80 -12.79
N GLY A 114 -12.44 -3.76 -12.50
CA GLY A 114 -13.60 -3.82 -11.59
C GLY A 114 -13.22 -3.95 -10.12
N LYS A 115 -11.98 -3.58 -9.76
CA LYS A 115 -11.42 -3.70 -8.41
C LYS A 115 -11.34 -2.32 -7.73
N VAL A 116 -11.10 -2.32 -6.42
CA VAL A 116 -11.05 -1.11 -5.59
C VAL A 116 -9.59 -0.77 -5.25
N PRO A 117 -9.04 0.35 -5.75
CA PRO A 117 -7.72 0.80 -5.36
C PRO A 117 -7.75 1.39 -3.94
N VAL A 118 -6.77 1.00 -3.11
CA VAL A 118 -6.56 1.54 -1.77
C VAL A 118 -5.13 2.07 -1.70
N ILE A 119 -4.92 3.36 -1.44
CA ILE A 119 -3.58 3.95 -1.46
C ILE A 119 -3.23 4.46 -0.07
N SER A 120 -2.02 4.20 0.44
CA SER A 120 -1.54 4.86 1.67
C SER A 120 -0.67 6.06 1.32
N LYS A 121 -0.51 6.99 2.27
CA LYS A 121 0.58 7.97 2.19
C LYS A 121 1.93 7.28 2.42
N ILE A 122 2.99 7.84 1.84
CA ILE A 122 4.37 7.43 2.13
C ILE A 122 4.64 7.72 3.61
N PRO A 123 5.19 6.76 4.38
CA PRO A 123 5.45 6.95 5.80
C PRO A 123 6.50 8.03 6.06
N TYR A 124 6.39 8.69 7.21
CA TYR A 124 7.41 9.62 7.66
C TYR A 124 8.72 8.87 7.97
N SER A 125 9.84 9.47 7.60
CA SER A 125 11.20 9.04 7.97
C SER A 125 12.01 10.22 8.48
N LYS A 126 12.96 9.99 9.40
CA LYS A 126 14.01 10.93 9.78
C LYS A 126 15.17 10.98 8.79
N ASN A 127 15.32 9.97 7.92
CA ASN A 127 16.33 10.00 6.86
C ASN A 127 16.07 11.22 5.97
N GLN A 128 17.05 12.13 5.87
CA GLN A 128 16.92 13.39 5.15
C GLN A 128 16.66 13.19 3.66
N ASP A 129 17.16 12.10 3.07
CA ASP A 129 16.93 11.79 1.66
C ASP A 129 15.47 11.41 1.38
N ILE A 130 14.71 10.98 2.39
CA ILE A 130 13.29 10.67 2.27
C ILE A 130 12.47 11.87 2.77
N SER A 131 12.76 12.34 3.98
CA SER A 131 11.97 13.36 4.68
C SER A 131 11.90 14.69 3.93
N LYS A 132 12.93 15.01 3.15
CA LYS A 132 13.00 16.21 2.33
C LYS A 132 12.11 16.14 1.09
N TYR A 133 11.97 14.97 0.46
CA TYR A 133 11.33 14.84 -0.86
C TYR A 133 9.97 14.15 -0.81
N ALA A 134 9.76 13.19 0.08
CA ALA A 134 8.50 12.46 0.24
C ALA A 134 7.24 13.35 0.42
N PRO A 135 7.29 14.54 1.05
CA PRO A 135 6.14 15.44 1.09
C PRO A 135 5.60 15.77 -0.31
N SER A 136 6.47 16.07 -1.28
CA SER A 136 6.05 16.38 -2.66
C SER A 136 5.42 15.20 -3.39
N TYR A 137 5.76 13.96 -3.00
CA TYR A 137 5.16 12.74 -3.53
C TYR A 137 3.81 12.47 -2.85
N ASN A 138 3.70 12.73 -1.54
CA ASN A 138 2.44 12.70 -0.81
C ASN A 138 1.45 13.72 -1.38
N ASP A 139 1.89 14.90 -1.81
CA ASP A 139 1.03 15.87 -2.52
C ASP A 139 0.47 15.30 -3.82
N GLN A 140 1.23 14.47 -4.55
CA GLN A 140 0.73 13.77 -5.75
C GLN A 140 -0.36 12.76 -5.38
N ILE A 141 -0.22 12.05 -4.25
CA ILE A 141 -1.27 11.15 -3.76
C ILE A 141 -2.55 11.94 -3.44
N ASP A 142 -2.44 13.16 -2.89
CA ASP A 142 -3.63 14.02 -2.67
C ASP A 142 -4.28 14.47 -3.96
N ALA A 143 -3.50 14.74 -5.01
CA ALA A 143 -4.04 15.03 -6.34
C ALA A 143 -4.78 13.81 -6.89
N ILE A 144 -4.16 12.62 -6.85
CA ILE A 144 -4.76 11.36 -7.30
C ILE A 144 -6.07 11.06 -6.54
N TYR A 145 -6.14 11.31 -5.23
CA TYR A 145 -7.39 11.15 -4.48
C TYR A 145 -8.52 12.05 -4.96
N LYS A 146 -8.21 13.25 -5.47
CA LYS A 146 -9.21 14.18 -6.01
C LYS A 146 -9.67 13.73 -7.39
N ASP A 147 -8.74 13.24 -8.21
CA ASP A 147 -8.99 12.89 -9.60
C ASP A 147 -9.71 11.53 -9.76
N TYR A 148 -9.55 10.62 -8.79
CA TYR A 148 -10.13 9.27 -8.83
C TYR A 148 -10.94 8.97 -7.56
N PRO A 149 -12.23 9.37 -7.50
CA PRO A 149 -13.08 9.21 -6.31
C PRO A 149 -13.39 7.74 -5.95
N ALA A 150 -13.12 6.79 -6.85
CA ALA A 150 -13.23 5.36 -6.59
C ALA A 150 -12.13 4.82 -5.65
N ILE A 151 -11.07 5.61 -5.39
CA ILE A 151 -10.01 5.25 -4.46
C ILE A 151 -10.52 5.30 -3.02
N VAL A 152 -10.29 4.22 -2.28
CA VAL A 152 -10.37 4.24 -0.82
C VAL A 152 -9.06 4.82 -0.29
N LYS A 153 -9.16 5.91 0.47
CA LYS A 153 -8.00 6.49 1.15
C LYS A 153 -7.53 5.53 2.24
N GLY A 154 -6.34 4.98 2.06
CA GLY A 154 -5.63 4.21 3.07
C GLY A 154 -5.03 5.12 4.15
N PRO A 155 -4.23 4.55 5.07
CA PRO A 155 -3.73 5.29 6.21
C PRO A 155 -2.79 6.43 5.80
N ASP A 156 -2.90 7.55 6.52
CA ASP A 156 -1.91 8.62 6.49
C ASP A 156 -0.72 8.23 7.38
N LEU A 157 0.17 7.38 6.82
CA LEU A 157 1.36 6.91 7.51
C LEU A 157 2.36 8.05 7.76
N TRP A 158 2.32 9.12 6.98
CA TRP A 158 3.17 10.28 7.21
C TRP A 158 2.83 10.92 8.54
N THR A 159 1.59 11.38 8.69
CA THR A 159 1.11 12.04 9.91
C THR A 159 1.22 11.10 11.10
N TYR A 160 0.82 9.84 10.94
CA TYR A 160 0.86 8.86 12.02
C TYR A 160 2.28 8.71 12.59
N PHE A 161 3.29 8.42 11.77
CA PHE A 161 4.65 8.20 12.27
C PHE A 161 5.37 9.49 12.68
N GLN A 162 4.95 10.65 12.16
CA GLN A 162 5.42 11.94 12.67
C GLN A 162 4.94 12.19 14.10
N SER A 163 3.66 11.90 14.38
CA SER A 163 3.04 12.09 15.70
C SER A 163 3.33 10.97 16.70
N ASN A 164 3.75 9.78 16.22
CA ASN A 164 3.93 8.59 17.05
C ASN A 164 5.39 8.08 16.99
N PRO A 165 6.34 8.83 17.58
CA PRO A 165 7.76 8.59 17.40
C PRO A 165 8.25 7.23 17.92
N ASN A 166 7.53 6.64 18.87
CA ASN A 166 7.82 5.36 19.51
C ASN A 166 7.50 4.15 18.63
N PHE A 167 6.71 4.33 17.57
CA PHE A 167 6.36 3.28 16.61
C PHE A 167 7.25 3.30 15.36
N ARG A 168 8.30 4.13 15.37
CA ARG A 168 9.33 4.15 14.32
C ARG A 168 10.48 3.25 14.73
N HIS A 169 11.17 2.68 13.76
CA HIS A 169 12.47 2.09 14.02
C HIS A 169 13.44 3.20 14.48
N PRO A 170 14.31 2.97 15.47
CA PRO A 170 15.18 4.03 16.04
C PRO A 170 16.09 4.71 15.01
N ASN A 171 16.38 4.03 13.89
CA ASN A 171 17.20 4.53 12.79
C ASN A 171 16.39 4.97 11.55
N SER A 172 15.05 4.96 11.61
CA SER A 172 14.16 5.37 10.50
C SER A 172 13.53 6.73 10.70
#